data_AF-A0A6A3VN48-F1
#
_entry.id   AF-A0A6A3VN48-F1
#
_cell.length_a   1.000
_cell.length_b   1.000
_cell.length_c   1.000
_cell.angle_alpha   90.00
_cell.angle_beta   90.00
_cell.angle_gamma   90.00
#
_symmetry.space_group_name_H-M   'P 1'
#
loop_
_entity.id
_entity.type
_entity.pdbx_description
1 polymer ?
#
loop_
_entity_poly.entity_id
_entity_poly.type
_entity_poly.pdbx_seq_one_letter_code
_entity_poly.pdbx_strand_id
1 'polypeptide(L)'
;MKNPVLIQDAFYILPAKLLDACMAVLPVANTEASAISVDEASQDAAPTAMVETVHIKDVGAFSRTQIETFKRCQNLKTAVQLGIDMHKWLSEEGLPSLPAQYHDLAREVARDVLESYPYKEVKGLSRMPDYKYTMLYRLTPPTWMTDAAIRACCERLVAGTGTCRFAGELTGRTMTKKTRSKDAVQVDVALRNRIMGYAKESAVESIFVPVNFMNAHWCCLVIKVQAKRI
;
A
#
# COMPACT_ATOMS: atom_id res chain seq x y z
N MET A 1 -4.00 -28.99 -36.19
CA MET A 1 -5.18 -28.65 -35.37
C MET A 1 -5.54 -29.85 -34.50
N LYS A 2 -5.36 -29.76 -33.18
CA LYS A 2 -5.96 -30.69 -32.21
C LYS A 2 -6.40 -29.89 -30.98
N ASN A 3 -7.74 -29.78 -30.90
CA ASN A 3 -8.62 -29.30 -29.83
C ASN A 3 -8.40 -27.86 -29.34
N PRO A 4 -9.30 -26.90 -29.68
CA PRO A 4 -9.45 -25.73 -28.83
C PRO A 4 -10.01 -26.26 -27.50
N VAL A 5 -9.17 -26.25 -26.46
CA VAL A 5 -9.68 -26.39 -25.10
C VAL A 5 -10.56 -25.16 -24.89
N LEU A 6 -11.87 -25.37 -24.94
CA LEU A 6 -12.85 -24.44 -24.38
C LEU A 6 -12.59 -24.41 -22.87
N ILE A 7 -11.62 -23.59 -22.47
CA ILE A 7 -11.38 -23.28 -21.06
C ILE A 7 -12.62 -22.51 -20.61
N GLN A 8 -13.43 -23.12 -19.74
CA GLN A 8 -14.61 -22.49 -19.15
C GLN A 8 -14.26 -21.25 -18.32
N ASP A 9 -12.98 -21.07 -17.97
CA ASP A 9 -12.42 -19.79 -17.56
C ASP A 9 -12.10 -18.93 -18.78
N ALA A 10 -13.13 -18.42 -19.45
CA ALA A 10 -12.96 -17.28 -20.35
C ALA A 10 -12.50 -16.08 -19.50
N PHE A 11 -11.21 -16.03 -19.17
CA PHE A 11 -10.61 -14.84 -18.60
C PHE A 11 -10.65 -13.79 -19.70
N TYR A 12 -11.58 -12.85 -19.58
CA TYR A 12 -11.61 -11.59 -20.33
C TYR A 12 -10.38 -10.70 -20.02
N ILE A 13 -9.29 -11.26 -19.50
CA ILE A 13 -8.10 -10.58 -19.02
C ILE A 13 -6.88 -11.35 -19.53
N LEU A 14 -5.89 -10.63 -20.04
CA LEU A 14 -4.63 -11.22 -20.49
C LEU A 14 -3.90 -11.94 -19.33
N PRO A 15 -3.18 -13.05 -19.60
CA PRO A 15 -2.30 -13.68 -18.60
C PRO A 15 -1.34 -12.67 -17.96
N ALA A 16 -1.09 -12.79 -16.66
CA ALA A 16 -0.32 -11.82 -15.86
C ALA A 16 1.00 -11.38 -16.51
N LYS A 17 1.84 -12.33 -16.95
CA LYS A 17 3.12 -12.04 -17.60
C LYS A 17 2.97 -11.26 -18.91
N LEU A 18 1.94 -11.59 -19.68
CA LEU A 18 1.63 -10.89 -20.93
C LEU A 18 1.11 -9.49 -20.64
N LEU A 19 0.25 -9.33 -19.63
CA LEU A 19 -0.25 -8.04 -19.21
C LEU A 19 0.86 -7.12 -18.70
N ASP A 20 1.80 -7.65 -17.91
CA ASP A 20 2.97 -6.89 -17.44
C ASP A 20 3.85 -6.44 -18.61
N ALA A 21 4.03 -7.28 -19.64
CA ALA A 21 4.72 -6.90 -20.86
C ALA A 21 3.96 -5.81 -21.64
N CYS A 22 2.63 -5.89 -21.72
CA CYS A 22 1.79 -4.84 -22.33
C CYS A 22 1.91 -3.52 -21.58
N MET A 23 1.92 -3.55 -20.24
CA MET A 23 2.11 -2.35 -19.42
C MET A 23 3.51 -1.75 -19.58
N ALA A 24 4.54 -2.57 -19.79
CA ALA A 24 5.92 -2.10 -19.96
C ALA A 24 6.16 -1.36 -21.29
N VAL A 25 5.40 -1.69 -22.33
CA VAL A 25 5.49 -1.03 -23.65
C VAL A 25 4.59 0.20 -23.77
N LEU A 26 3.68 0.40 -22.81
CA LEU A 26 2.86 1.61 -22.70
C LEU A 26 3.61 2.64 -21.85
N PRO A 27 4.08 3.78 -22.41
CA PRO A 27 4.71 4.82 -21.62
C PRO A 27 3.75 5.42 -20.59
N VAL A 28 4.26 6.23 -19.66
CA VAL A 28 3.43 7.08 -18.78
C VAL A 28 2.47 7.86 -19.68
N ALA A 29 1.17 7.72 -19.42
CA ALA A 29 0.15 8.39 -20.22
C ALA A 29 0.41 9.90 -20.25
N ASN A 30 0.35 10.52 -21.44
CA ASN A 30 0.31 11.96 -21.55
C ASN A 30 -0.99 12.44 -20.87
N THR A 31 -0.85 12.97 -19.66
CA THR A 31 -1.92 13.74 -19.01
C THR A 31 -1.96 15.12 -19.64
N GLU A 32 -3.07 15.86 -19.52
CA GLU A 32 -3.10 17.29 -19.93
C GLU A 32 -1.95 18.10 -19.29
N ALA A 33 -1.56 17.74 -18.06
CA ALA A 33 -0.44 18.34 -17.34
C ALA A 33 0.95 17.96 -17.87
N SER A 34 1.05 16.95 -18.73
CA SER A 34 2.30 16.43 -19.30
C SER A 34 2.24 16.30 -20.82
N ALA A 35 1.29 16.98 -21.46
CA ALA A 35 1.11 16.93 -22.91
C ALA A 35 2.29 17.64 -23.58
N ILE A 36 3.06 16.90 -24.37
CA ILE A 36 4.08 17.47 -25.23
C ILE A 36 3.33 18.01 -26.46
N SER A 37 3.19 19.34 -26.55
CA SER A 37 2.72 19.98 -27.79
C SER A 37 3.79 19.78 -28.87
N VAL A 38 3.36 19.24 -30.02
CA VAL A 38 4.16 19.14 -31.24
C VAL A 38 3.43 19.94 -32.31
N ASP A 39 3.43 21.26 -32.18
CA ASP A 39 3.05 22.19 -33.25
C ASP A 39 4.25 22.33 -34.22
N GLU A 40 4.14 22.50 -35.54
CA GLU A 40 3.04 22.93 -36.41
C GLU A 40 3.48 22.58 -37.86
N ALA A 41 2.73 21.78 -38.63
CA ALA A 41 2.80 21.79 -40.09
C ALA A 41 1.59 21.08 -40.74
N SER A 42 0.76 21.88 -41.41
CA SER A 42 -0.15 21.56 -42.54
C SER A 42 -1.35 20.62 -42.32
N GLN A 43 -2.51 21.26 -42.17
CA GLN A 43 -3.85 21.07 -42.79
C GLN A 43 -4.36 19.68 -43.27
N ASP A 44 -5.65 19.49 -42.98
CA ASP A 44 -6.67 18.68 -43.67
C ASP A 44 -6.76 17.17 -43.38
N ALA A 45 -7.22 16.86 -42.17
CA ALA A 45 -8.34 15.95 -41.90
C ALA A 45 -8.72 16.11 -40.42
N ALA A 46 -10.01 16.14 -40.06
CA ALA A 46 -10.39 15.93 -38.66
C ALA A 46 -9.81 14.56 -38.27
N PRO A 47 -8.84 14.47 -37.34
CA PRO A 47 -8.23 13.19 -37.04
C PRO A 47 -9.30 12.35 -36.35
N THR A 48 -9.72 11.27 -37.01
CA THR A 48 -10.27 10.12 -36.28
C THR A 48 -9.28 9.84 -35.16
N ALA A 49 -9.70 10.06 -33.92
CA ALA A 49 -8.81 10.02 -32.76
C ALA A 49 -7.95 8.76 -32.83
N MET A 50 -6.66 8.92 -33.12
CA MET A 50 -5.74 7.79 -33.20
C MET A 50 -5.70 7.15 -31.81
N VAL A 51 -6.26 5.94 -31.68
CA VAL A 51 -6.26 5.19 -30.42
C VAL A 51 -4.94 4.45 -30.32
N GLU A 52 -4.15 4.75 -29.29
CA GLU A 52 -2.95 3.99 -28.97
C GLU A 52 -3.34 2.54 -28.61
N THR A 53 -2.74 1.58 -29.33
CA THR A 53 -3.02 0.16 -29.14
C THR A 53 -1.74 -0.66 -28.96
N VAL A 54 -1.83 -1.70 -28.15
CA VAL A 54 -0.85 -2.78 -28.06
C VAL A 54 -1.31 -3.90 -28.96
N HIS A 55 -0.49 -4.26 -29.95
CA HIS A 55 -0.76 -5.41 -30.82
C HIS A 55 -0.11 -6.67 -30.26
N ILE A 56 -0.93 -7.69 -29.99
CA ILE A 56 -0.49 -9.01 -29.52
C ILE A 56 -0.65 -9.99 -30.66
N LYS A 57 0.47 -10.54 -31.12
CA LYS A 57 0.50 -11.52 -32.22
C LYS A 57 -0.47 -12.67 -31.94
N ASP A 58 -1.26 -13.03 -32.95
CA ASP A 58 -2.25 -14.13 -32.92
C ASP A 58 -3.42 -13.95 -31.94
N VAL A 59 -3.50 -12.82 -31.23
CA VAL A 59 -4.58 -12.50 -30.27
C VAL A 59 -5.39 -11.30 -30.76
N GLY A 60 -4.75 -10.19 -31.13
CA GLY A 60 -5.41 -8.97 -31.59
C GLY A 60 -4.78 -7.68 -31.06
N ALA A 61 -5.42 -6.55 -31.35
CA ALA A 61 -5.02 -5.23 -30.87
C ALA A 61 -5.91 -4.79 -29.69
N PHE A 62 -5.29 -4.25 -28.64
CA PHE A 62 -5.97 -3.76 -27.45
C PHE A 62 -5.61 -2.30 -27.21
N SER A 63 -6.61 -1.45 -26.97
CA SER A 63 -6.37 -0.06 -26.55
C SER A 63 -5.67 0.02 -25.19
N ARG A 64 -4.98 1.14 -24.93
CA ARG A 64 -4.45 1.46 -23.59
C ARG A 64 -5.50 1.27 -22.49
N THR A 65 -6.70 1.82 -22.69
CA THR A 65 -7.80 1.72 -21.71
C THR A 65 -8.16 0.27 -21.39
N GLN A 66 -8.17 -0.63 -22.38
CA GLN A 66 -8.42 -2.05 -22.16
C GLN A 66 -7.29 -2.70 -21.35
N ILE A 67 -6.03 -2.42 -21.70
CA ILE A 67 -4.85 -2.94 -20.97
C ILE A 67 -4.84 -2.45 -19.52
N GLU A 68 -5.09 -1.16 -19.27
CA GLU A 68 -5.19 -0.62 -17.92
C GLU A 68 -6.37 -1.21 -17.14
N THR A 69 -7.51 -1.43 -17.80
CA THR A 69 -8.68 -2.09 -17.18
C THR A 69 -8.35 -3.52 -16.78
N PHE A 70 -7.69 -4.29 -17.66
CA PHE A 70 -7.19 -5.62 -17.34
C PHE A 70 -6.28 -5.58 -16.11
N LYS A 71 -5.38 -4.59 -16.02
CA LYS A 71 -4.47 -4.46 -14.88
C LYS A 71 -5.22 -4.14 -13.59
N ARG A 72 -6.22 -3.26 -13.63
CA ARG A 72 -7.09 -2.95 -12.48
C ARG A 72 -7.87 -4.19 -12.02
N CYS A 73 -8.43 -4.97 -12.95
CA CYS A 73 -9.13 -6.21 -12.63
C CYS A 73 -8.18 -7.26 -12.02
N GLN A 74 -6.95 -7.40 -12.55
CA GLN A 74 -5.94 -8.28 -11.96
C GLN A 74 -5.57 -7.84 -10.54
N ASN A 75 -5.31 -6.54 -10.33
CA ASN A 75 -5.01 -6.00 -9.01
C ASN A 75 -6.16 -6.23 -8.01
N LEU A 76 -7.42 -6.06 -8.46
CA LEU A 76 -8.61 -6.35 -7.66
C LEU A 76 -8.69 -7.84 -7.30
N LYS A 77 -8.47 -8.74 -8.27
CA LYS A 77 -8.44 -10.19 -8.02
C LYS A 77 -7.39 -10.56 -6.98
N THR A 78 -6.18 -10.00 -7.09
CA THR A 78 -5.12 -10.20 -6.10
C THR A 78 -5.51 -9.69 -4.72
N ALA A 79 -6.12 -8.49 -4.64
CA ALA A 79 -6.59 -7.94 -3.37
C ALA A 79 -7.69 -8.80 -2.72
N VAL A 80 -8.66 -9.29 -3.51
CA VAL A 80 -9.72 -10.19 -3.03
C VAL A 80 -9.13 -11.49 -2.52
N GLN A 81 -8.16 -12.09 -3.21
CA GLN A 81 -7.51 -13.32 -2.75
C GLN A 81 -6.82 -13.11 -1.39
N LEU A 82 -6.07 -12.00 -1.23
CA LEU A 82 -5.44 -11.67 0.05
C LEU A 82 -6.48 -11.47 1.16
N GLY A 83 -7.64 -10.87 0.84
CA GLY A 83 -8.75 -10.71 1.79
C GLY A 83 -9.35 -12.06 2.23
N ILE A 84 -9.52 -13.01 1.29
CA ILE A 84 -9.96 -14.37 1.59
C ILE A 84 -8.93 -15.10 2.47
N ASP A 85 -7.65 -14.98 2.14
CA ASP A 85 -6.56 -15.60 2.90
C ASP A 85 -6.51 -15.03 4.34
N MET A 86 -6.70 -13.71 4.49
CA MET A 86 -6.80 -13.06 5.80
C MET A 86 -8.01 -13.51 6.59
N HIS A 87 -9.19 -13.60 5.97
CA HIS A 87 -10.40 -14.10 6.62
C HIS A 87 -10.20 -15.54 7.14
N LYS A 88 -9.63 -16.40 6.29
CA LYS A 88 -9.32 -17.79 6.63
C LYS A 88 -8.36 -17.86 7.81
N TRP A 89 -7.23 -17.15 7.72
CA TRP A 89 -6.23 -17.13 8.79
C TRP A 89 -6.81 -16.59 10.10
N LEU A 90 -7.57 -15.49 10.06
CA LEU A 90 -8.18 -14.91 11.27
C LEU A 90 -9.18 -15.87 11.90
N SER A 91 -9.90 -16.68 11.10
CA SER A 91 -10.88 -17.63 11.60
C SER A 91 -10.25 -18.91 12.16
N GLU A 92 -9.22 -19.43 11.49
CA GLU A 92 -8.61 -20.73 11.80
C GLU A 92 -7.46 -20.64 12.82
N GLU A 93 -6.67 -19.55 12.78
CA GLU A 93 -5.47 -19.38 13.61
C GLU A 93 -5.58 -18.16 14.54
N GLY A 94 -6.02 -17.02 14.00
CA GLY A 94 -6.09 -15.78 14.75
C GLY A 94 -7.06 -15.85 15.93
N LEU A 95 -8.32 -16.23 15.68
CA LEU A 95 -9.37 -16.27 16.68
C LEU A 95 -9.06 -17.23 17.85
N PRO A 96 -8.61 -18.49 17.62
CA PRO A 96 -8.20 -19.38 18.70
C PRO A 96 -7.03 -18.85 19.54
N SER A 97 -6.15 -18.02 18.96
CA SER A 97 -5.01 -17.43 19.68
C SER A 97 -5.38 -16.25 20.57
N LEU A 98 -6.58 -15.68 20.42
CA LEU A 98 -7.04 -14.52 21.16
C LEU A 98 -7.74 -14.92 22.47
N PRO A 99 -7.62 -14.10 23.54
CA PRO A 99 -8.46 -14.22 24.72
C PRO A 99 -9.95 -14.18 24.37
N ALA A 100 -10.78 -14.95 25.08
CA ALA A 100 -12.21 -15.12 24.79
C ALA A 100 -12.98 -13.80 24.69
N GLN A 101 -12.61 -12.78 25.47
CA GLN A 101 -13.20 -11.44 25.44
C GLN A 101 -13.10 -10.74 24.08
N TYR A 102 -12.20 -11.17 23.20
CA TYR A 102 -12.02 -10.62 21.85
C TYR A 102 -12.64 -11.47 20.76
N HIS A 103 -13.22 -12.63 21.08
CA HIS A 103 -13.74 -13.55 20.06
C HIS A 103 -14.87 -12.94 19.24
N ASP A 104 -15.81 -12.24 19.87
CA ASP A 104 -16.93 -11.61 19.17
C ASP A 104 -16.42 -10.53 18.21
N LEU A 105 -15.51 -9.67 18.67
CA LEU A 105 -14.86 -8.65 17.85
C LEU A 105 -14.05 -9.28 16.70
N ALA A 106 -13.31 -10.36 16.95
CA ALA A 106 -12.54 -11.04 15.92
C ALA A 106 -13.44 -11.64 14.83
N ARG A 107 -14.60 -12.22 15.19
CA ARG A 107 -15.59 -12.70 14.22
C ARG A 107 -16.20 -11.57 13.41
N GLU A 108 -16.51 -10.44 14.05
CA GLU A 108 -16.99 -9.24 13.36
C GLU A 108 -15.96 -8.73 12.35
N VAL A 109 -14.69 -8.60 12.75
CA VAL A 109 -13.60 -8.19 11.85
C VAL A 109 -13.42 -9.18 10.70
N ALA A 110 -13.47 -10.49 10.98
CA ALA A 110 -13.36 -11.52 9.94
C ALA A 110 -14.48 -11.41 8.90
N ARG A 111 -15.72 -11.19 9.36
CA ARG A 111 -16.88 -10.96 8.48
C ARG A 111 -16.70 -9.67 7.68
N ASP A 112 -16.32 -8.57 8.34
CA ASP A 112 -16.12 -7.27 7.69
C ASP A 112 -15.05 -7.32 6.60
N VAL A 113 -13.98 -8.07 6.81
CA VAL A 113 -12.92 -8.31 5.80
C VAL A 113 -13.46 -9.02 4.57
N LEU A 114 -14.35 -9.99 4.76
CA LEU A 114 -14.94 -10.80 3.69
C LEU A 114 -16.01 -10.03 2.90
N GLU A 115 -16.84 -9.24 3.60
CA GLU A 115 -17.99 -8.55 3.01
C GLU A 115 -17.67 -7.16 2.45
N SER A 116 -16.54 -6.56 2.85
CA SER A 116 -16.17 -5.22 2.38
C SER A 116 -15.44 -5.24 1.05
N TYR A 117 -15.75 -4.26 0.19
CA TYR A 117 -14.96 -3.98 -1.00
C TYR A 117 -13.50 -3.66 -0.62
N PRO A 118 -12.47 -4.31 -1.21
CA PRO A 118 -11.08 -4.15 -0.82
C PRO A 118 -10.57 -2.72 -0.71
N TYR A 119 -11.01 -1.84 -1.62
CA TYR A 119 -10.56 -0.45 -1.67
C TYR A 119 -11.48 0.51 -0.91
N LYS A 120 -12.42 0.00 -0.11
CA LYS A 120 -13.23 0.80 0.81
C LYS A 120 -12.35 1.38 1.90
N GLU A 121 -12.64 2.61 2.32
CA GLU A 121 -11.95 3.25 3.43
C GLU A 121 -12.29 2.58 4.77
N VAL A 122 -11.29 2.48 5.65
CA VAL A 122 -11.48 1.94 7.00
C VAL A 122 -12.02 3.03 7.92
N LYS A 123 -13.18 2.78 8.54
CA LYS A 123 -13.83 3.73 9.44
C LYS A 123 -12.99 3.98 10.69
N GLY A 124 -12.97 5.23 11.17
CA GLY A 124 -12.28 5.61 12.40
C GLY A 124 -10.78 5.90 12.24
N LEU A 125 -10.25 5.86 11.01
CA LEU A 125 -8.92 6.35 10.67
C LEU A 125 -9.00 7.68 9.91
N SER A 126 -7.86 8.36 9.82
CA SER A 126 -7.72 9.57 9.00
C SER A 126 -8.04 9.32 7.53
N ARG A 127 -8.50 10.33 6.79
CA ARG A 127 -8.77 10.19 5.35
C ARG A 127 -7.47 10.18 4.54
N MET A 128 -6.81 9.03 4.48
CA MET A 128 -5.59 8.82 3.71
C MET A 128 -5.85 7.87 2.53
N PRO A 129 -5.23 8.11 1.35
CA PRO A 129 -5.47 7.30 0.15
C PRO A 129 -5.17 5.80 0.29
N ASP A 130 -4.30 5.44 1.22
CA ASP A 130 -3.82 4.10 1.53
C ASP A 130 -4.56 3.44 2.70
N TYR A 131 -5.47 4.14 3.39
CA TYR A 131 -6.27 3.62 4.52
C TYR A 131 -7.51 2.88 4.06
N LYS A 132 -7.25 1.82 3.30
CA LYS A 132 -8.26 0.94 2.71
C LYS A 132 -8.19 -0.45 3.32
N TYR A 133 -9.26 -1.23 3.20
CA TYR A 133 -9.30 -2.61 3.70
C TYR A 133 -8.12 -3.47 3.21
N THR A 134 -7.61 -3.22 2.00
CA THR A 134 -6.40 -3.87 1.47
C THR A 134 -5.18 -3.81 2.40
N MET A 135 -5.06 -2.80 3.27
CA MET A 135 -3.96 -2.72 4.23
C MET A 135 -4.02 -3.84 5.30
N LEU A 136 -5.24 -4.31 5.63
CA LEU A 136 -5.46 -5.37 6.62
C LEU A 136 -5.07 -6.75 6.07
N TYR A 137 -5.18 -6.93 4.75
CA TYR A 137 -4.97 -8.24 4.13
C TYR A 137 -3.51 -8.69 4.14
N ARG A 138 -2.57 -7.77 4.46
CA ARG A 138 -1.14 -8.08 4.64
C ARG A 138 -0.71 -8.22 6.09
N LEU A 139 -1.68 -8.31 7.01
CA LEU A 139 -1.41 -8.65 8.41
C LEU A 139 -1.22 -10.16 8.61
N THR A 140 -1.62 -10.96 7.62
CA THR A 140 -1.48 -12.42 7.62
C THR A 140 -0.04 -12.84 7.30
N PRO A 141 0.60 -13.66 8.15
CA PRO A 141 1.89 -14.26 7.81
C PRO A 141 1.82 -15.09 6.52
N PRO A 142 2.90 -15.19 5.72
CA PRO A 142 4.21 -14.58 5.91
C PRO A 142 4.33 -13.17 5.29
N THR A 143 3.22 -12.49 5.01
CA THR A 143 3.25 -11.19 4.33
C THR A 143 3.74 -10.07 5.25
N TRP A 144 4.27 -9.00 4.64
CA TRP A 144 4.77 -7.84 5.37
C TRP A 144 3.69 -6.78 5.50
N MET A 145 3.59 -6.22 6.70
CA MET A 145 2.75 -5.07 6.98
C MET A 145 3.15 -3.88 6.11
N THR A 146 2.16 -3.14 5.61
CA THR A 146 2.38 -1.94 4.83
C THR A 146 2.65 -0.74 5.73
N ASP A 147 3.30 0.28 5.18
CA ASP A 147 3.52 1.58 5.81
C ASP A 147 2.19 2.16 6.34
N ALA A 148 1.13 2.04 5.55
CA ALA A 148 -0.23 2.45 5.91
C ALA A 148 -0.76 1.77 7.18
N ALA A 149 -0.56 0.45 7.30
CA ALA A 149 -1.02 -0.31 8.47
C ALA A 149 -0.22 0.05 9.73
N ILE A 150 1.09 0.29 9.61
CA ILE A 150 1.94 0.74 10.72
C ILE A 150 1.51 2.15 11.17
N ARG A 151 1.26 3.06 10.23
CA ARG A 151 0.79 4.42 10.51
C ARG A 151 -0.58 4.42 11.19
N ALA A 152 -1.53 3.64 10.66
CA ALA A 152 -2.86 3.47 11.24
C ALA A 152 -2.78 2.92 12.68
N CYS A 153 -1.91 1.94 12.94
CA CYS A 153 -1.65 1.43 14.28
C CYS A 153 -1.14 2.53 15.22
N CYS A 154 -0.18 3.36 14.77
CA CYS A 154 0.33 4.49 15.53
C CYS A 154 -0.77 5.52 15.83
N GLU A 155 -1.60 5.88 14.86
CA GLU A 155 -2.73 6.80 15.06
C GLU A 155 -3.73 6.28 16.09
N ARG A 156 -4.08 4.98 16.01
CA ARG A 156 -4.99 4.34 16.97
C ARG A 156 -4.42 4.28 18.38
N LEU A 157 -3.12 4.01 18.52
CA LEU A 157 -2.43 4.04 19.82
C LEU A 157 -2.45 5.44 20.43
N VAL A 158 -2.17 6.48 19.65
CA VAL A 158 -2.24 7.88 20.10
C VAL A 158 -3.64 8.25 20.56
N ALA A 159 -4.65 7.93 19.75
CA ALA A 159 -6.04 8.21 20.08
C ALA A 159 -6.56 7.43 21.29
N GLY A 160 -6.11 6.18 21.48
CA GLY A 160 -6.59 5.30 22.54
C GLY A 160 -5.95 5.52 23.92
N THR A 161 -4.68 5.98 23.96
CA THR A 161 -3.93 6.12 25.22
C THR A 161 -3.86 7.56 25.73
N GLY A 162 -3.86 8.56 24.83
CA GLY A 162 -3.74 9.98 25.18
C GLY A 162 -2.35 10.42 25.66
N THR A 163 -1.56 9.51 26.27
CA THR A 163 -0.21 9.79 26.81
C THR A 163 0.92 9.49 25.83
N CYS A 164 0.63 9.01 24.62
CA CYS A 164 1.65 8.79 23.60
C CYS A 164 1.50 9.73 22.40
N ARG A 165 2.59 9.89 21.65
CA ARG A 165 2.63 10.65 20.39
C ARG A 165 3.31 9.86 19.29
N PHE A 166 2.83 10.05 18.06
CA PHE A 166 3.45 9.52 16.85
C PHE A 166 4.20 10.65 16.15
N ALA A 167 5.53 10.55 16.07
CA ALA A 167 6.36 11.60 15.49
C ALA A 167 6.47 11.52 13.95
N GLY A 168 6.02 10.43 13.34
CA GLY A 168 6.19 10.16 11.92
C GLY A 168 7.13 8.99 11.65
N GLU A 169 7.18 8.57 10.39
CA GLU A 169 8.04 7.49 9.90
C GLU A 169 9.42 8.02 9.53
N LEU A 170 10.45 7.22 9.79
CA LEU A 170 11.82 7.48 9.37
C LEU A 170 12.28 6.39 8.39
N THR A 171 12.94 6.76 7.30
CA THR A 171 13.63 5.79 6.46
C THR A 171 15.03 5.51 7.00
N GLY A 172 15.25 4.29 7.47
CA GLY A 172 16.56 3.80 7.91
C GLY A 172 17.50 3.64 6.70
N ARG A 173 18.73 4.14 6.85
CA ARG A 173 19.80 3.95 5.85
C ARG A 173 20.87 3.04 6.43
N THR A 174 21.20 1.96 5.73
CA THR A 174 22.33 1.11 6.07
C THR A 174 23.63 1.84 5.75
N MET A 175 24.41 2.16 6.79
CA MET A 175 25.75 2.73 6.64
C MET A 175 26.76 1.59 6.58
N THR A 176 27.60 1.57 5.56
CA THR A 176 28.64 0.55 5.37
C THR A 176 29.85 0.72 6.30
N LYS A 177 29.98 1.87 6.97
CA LYS A 177 31.04 2.15 7.96
C LYS A 177 30.43 2.43 9.34
N LYS A 178 30.93 1.73 10.36
CA LYS A 178 30.58 1.89 11.79
C LYS A 178 31.08 3.19 12.44
N THR A 179 31.62 4.13 11.66
CA THR A 179 32.21 5.35 12.21
C THR A 179 31.11 6.40 12.37
N ARG A 180 30.78 6.78 13.61
CA ARG A 180 29.99 7.99 13.91
C ARG A 180 30.76 9.22 13.41
N SER A 181 30.59 9.56 12.13
CA SER A 181 31.05 10.85 11.61
C SER A 181 30.26 11.98 12.30
N LYS A 182 30.92 13.09 12.62
CA LYS A 182 30.23 14.33 13.04
C LYS A 182 29.31 14.87 11.94
N ASP A 183 29.54 14.44 10.69
CA ASP A 183 28.75 14.77 9.50
C ASP A 183 27.68 13.73 9.18
N ALA A 184 27.42 12.78 10.09
CA ALA A 184 26.35 11.80 9.90
C ALA A 184 25.02 12.54 9.68
N VAL A 185 24.28 12.12 8.65
CA VAL A 185 22.98 12.70 8.28
C VAL A 185 22.12 12.80 9.54
N GLN A 186 21.89 14.03 9.97
CA GLN A 186 21.06 14.31 11.13
C GLN A 186 19.63 13.87 10.80
N VAL A 187 18.92 13.39 11.83
CA VAL A 187 17.47 13.21 11.76
C VAL A 187 16.87 14.48 11.16
N ASP A 188 15.94 14.31 10.22
CA ASP A 188 15.26 15.42 9.56
C ASP A 188 14.83 16.48 10.58
N VAL A 189 15.08 17.75 10.25
CA VAL A 189 14.89 18.86 11.19
C VAL A 189 13.42 18.97 11.61
N ALA A 190 12.48 18.71 10.71
CA ALA A 190 11.06 18.74 11.04
C ALA A 190 10.68 17.59 11.98
N LEU A 191 11.19 16.38 11.74
CA LEU A 191 11.00 15.24 12.66
C LEU A 191 11.60 15.52 14.04
N ARG A 192 12.84 16.03 14.10
CA ARG A 192 13.49 16.42 15.35
C ARG A 192 12.68 17.48 16.10
N ASN A 193 12.24 18.53 15.42
CA ASN A 193 11.44 19.59 16.04
C ASN A 193 10.11 19.06 16.58
N ARG A 194 9.47 18.13 15.87
CA ARG A 194 8.23 17.48 16.32
C ARG A 194 8.45 16.65 17.57
N ILE A 195 9.50 15.83 17.60
CA ILE A 195 9.90 15.05 18.79
C ILE A 195 10.15 15.98 19.99
N MET A 196 10.90 17.06 19.78
CA MET A 196 11.19 18.04 20.85
C MET A 196 9.95 18.80 21.30
N GLY A 197 8.98 19.02 20.41
CA GLY A 197 7.67 19.59 20.76
C GLY A 197 6.90 18.66 21.69
N TYR A 198 6.73 17.41 21.29
CA TYR A 198 6.03 16.39 22.08
C TYR A 198 6.68 16.12 23.44
N ALA A 199 8.02 16.13 23.51
CA ALA A 199 8.74 15.93 24.76
C ALA A 199 8.53 17.05 25.80
N LYS A 200 8.02 18.23 25.39
CA LYS A 200 7.67 19.33 26.28
C LYS A 200 6.23 19.24 26.82
N GLU A 201 5.40 18.40 26.23
CA GLU A 201 4.02 18.21 26.69
C GLU A 201 4.02 17.39 27.99
N SER A 202 3.45 17.96 29.06
CA SER A 202 3.47 17.33 30.40
C SER A 202 2.76 15.98 30.46
N ALA A 203 1.75 15.76 29.62
CA ALA A 203 0.97 14.53 29.56
C ALA A 203 1.63 13.43 28.70
N VAL A 204 2.73 13.71 28.00
CA VAL A 204 3.35 12.74 27.08
C VAL A 204 4.37 11.89 27.81
N GLU A 205 4.14 10.58 27.82
CA GLU A 205 5.03 9.58 28.40
C GLU A 205 5.93 8.92 27.36
N SER A 206 5.37 8.65 26.17
CA SER A 206 6.04 7.89 25.11
C SER A 206 5.89 8.54 23.73
N ILE A 207 6.96 8.60 22.96
CA ILE A 207 6.94 9.04 21.56
C ILE A 207 7.42 7.90 20.67
N PHE A 208 6.63 7.55 19.66
CA PHE A 208 6.92 6.50 18.70
C PHE A 208 7.50 7.08 17.40
N VAL A 209 8.59 6.48 16.93
CA VAL A 209 9.21 6.75 15.62
C VAL A 209 9.45 5.40 14.91
N PRO A 210 8.48 4.91 14.12
CA PRO A 210 8.67 3.76 13.25
C PRO A 210 9.80 4.04 12.25
N VAL A 211 10.67 3.05 12.05
CA VAL A 211 11.81 3.13 11.13
C VAL A 211 11.70 2.03 10.08
N ASN A 212 11.61 2.45 8.82
CA ASN A 212 11.56 1.57 7.66
C ASN A 212 12.96 1.37 7.08
N PHE A 213 13.48 0.15 7.11
CA PHE A 213 14.71 -0.23 6.38
C PHE A 213 14.38 -0.74 4.97
N MET A 214 13.45 -0.06 4.31
CA MET A 214 12.97 -0.36 2.96
C MET A 214 12.50 -1.82 2.86
N ASN A 215 13.02 -2.56 1.88
CA ASN A 215 12.63 -3.94 1.60
C ASN A 215 13.30 -4.96 2.53
N ALA A 216 13.77 -4.56 3.72
CA ALA A 216 14.49 -5.44 4.64
C ALA A 216 13.76 -5.64 5.99
N HIS A 217 13.37 -4.57 6.67
CA HIS A 217 12.82 -4.68 8.03
C HIS A 217 12.12 -3.40 8.49
N TRP A 218 11.25 -3.53 9.50
CA TRP A 218 10.67 -2.42 10.25
C TRP A 218 11.06 -2.53 11.72
N CYS A 219 11.48 -1.43 12.33
CA CYS A 219 11.59 -1.32 13.79
C CYS A 219 10.90 -0.04 14.30
N CYS A 220 10.93 0.19 15.60
CA CYS A 220 10.39 1.40 16.21
C CYS A 220 11.33 1.91 17.29
N LEU A 221 11.67 3.20 17.23
CA LEU A 221 12.32 3.89 18.34
C LEU A 221 11.23 4.40 19.30
N VAL A 222 11.40 4.14 20.59
CA VAL A 222 10.43 4.50 21.63
C VAL A 222 11.09 5.43 22.62
N ILE A 223 10.78 6.72 22.53
CA ILE A 223 11.33 7.72 23.44
C ILE A 223 10.43 7.75 24.69
N LYS A 224 10.97 7.34 25.83
CA LYS A 224 10.32 7.47 27.14
C LYS A 224 10.68 8.82 27.75
N VAL A 225 9.76 9.78 27.67
CA VAL A 225 10.00 11.20 27.99
C VAL A 225 10.39 11.37 29.46
N GLN A 226 9.60 10.82 30.38
CA GLN A 226 9.85 10.94 31.82
C GLN A 226 11.13 10.22 32.25
N ALA A 227 11.41 9.06 31.66
CA ALA A 227 12.62 8.28 31.93
C ALA A 227 13.86 8.78 31.18
N LYS A 228 13.73 9.82 30.34
CA LYS A 228 14.81 10.42 29.54
C LYS A 228 15.65 9.40 28.76
N ARG A 229 15.01 8.40 28.17
CA ARG A 229 15.67 7.33 27.41
C ARG A 229 14.96 7.00 26.10
N ILE A 230 15.70 6.39 25.18
CA ILE A 230 15.21 5.78 23.93
C ILE A 230 15.41 4.27 24.05
#